data_AF-A4F5Y4-F1
#
_entry.id   AF-A4F5Y4-F1
#
_cell.length_a   1.000
_cell.length_b   1.000
_cell.length_c   1.000
_cell.angle_alpha   90.00
_cell.angle_beta   90.00
_cell.angle_gamma   90.00
#
_symmetry.space_group_name_H-M   'P 1'
#
loop_
_entity.id
_entity.type
_entity.pdbx_description
1 polymer ?
#
loop_
_entity_poly.entity_id
_entity_poly.type
_entity_poly.pdbx_seq_one_letter_code
_entity_poly.pdbx_strand_id
1 'polypeptide(L)'
;MTWQDELQHLDAELAAGRISAEEYRNRRDVALGRAQAQSGPTSGGFPQQDPQSGGFPQQDPQSGGFPQQQPGQADPFPPAFNWGAAAQGVPQPGPQGPQPPAGEESTQIVHNPMLQQPPAQHGGDSESTQVVNLNQAPQQQWPGQQQGQQQWPQQQGWSTSDNPGTPWGDELPPAEHGDTSWMRQGPEVFESAGKSSKGKLVAGLSIGGVLLAGVIVAGVFYFTSGGEEQVPDAQGTTQQQEPPPTTSALPEPPAAKPAPPATSQEVLIASPGGPPHLWNGALDPALLSGPRAGLLQPQQVRDFALQNGFADGWFVGTEGAPRSTLLALRMPDQNTASGLVKKYLESQQGLSTVDELSYQGVQVKSAGNVFRTAYVVHNWAVIIDVGADDKAAAQQQFQTVLGQQLQQSPPTVRE
;
A
#
# COMPACT_ATOMS: atom_id res chain seq x y z
N MET A 1 9.15 17.13 -14.14
CA MET A 1 8.09 16.61 -15.01
C MET A 1 7.04 17.69 -15.13
N THR A 2 6.61 18.00 -16.34
CA THR A 2 5.51 18.94 -16.56
C THR A 2 4.18 18.25 -16.27
N TRP A 3 3.11 18.99 -15.99
CA TRP A 3 1.78 18.40 -15.80
C TRP A 3 1.30 17.64 -17.05
N GLN A 4 1.80 18.02 -18.23
CA GLN A 4 1.53 17.35 -19.50
C GLN A 4 2.16 15.95 -19.53
N ASP A 5 3.41 15.81 -19.05
CA ASP A 5 4.08 14.51 -18.93
C ASP A 5 3.34 13.59 -17.95
N GLU A 6 2.82 14.14 -16.86
CA GLU A 6 2.05 13.40 -15.85
C GLU A 6 0.74 12.86 -16.42
N LEU A 7 0.02 13.64 -17.24
CA LEU A 7 -1.18 13.17 -17.93
C LEU A 7 -0.88 12.08 -18.96
N GLN A 8 0.18 12.24 -19.75
CA GLN A 8 0.56 11.24 -20.75
C GLN A 8 0.97 9.91 -20.10
N HIS A 9 1.58 9.98 -18.92
CA HIS A 9 1.90 8.79 -18.12
C HIS A 9 0.63 8.11 -17.59
N LEU A 10 -0.32 8.87 -17.03
CA LEU A 10 -1.61 8.33 -16.56
C LEU A 10 -2.41 7.67 -17.69
N ASP A 11 -2.39 8.26 -18.89
CA ASP A 11 -3.04 7.66 -20.07
C ASP A 11 -2.37 6.33 -20.47
N ALA A 12 -1.04 6.25 -20.42
CA ALA A 12 -0.31 5.01 -20.69
C ALA A 12 -0.59 3.92 -19.64
N GLU A 13 -0.71 4.28 -18.36
CA GLU A 13 -1.06 3.34 -17.29
C GLU A 13 -2.50 2.83 -17.41
N LEU A 14 -3.45 3.70 -17.80
CA LEU A 14 -4.84 3.32 -18.06
C LEU A 14 -4.91 2.37 -19.27
N ALA A 15 -4.22 2.68 -20.36
CA ALA A 15 -4.16 1.84 -21.55
C ALA A 15 -3.49 0.48 -21.27
N ALA A 16 -2.51 0.45 -20.37
CA ALA A 16 -1.86 -0.77 -19.91
C ALA A 16 -2.68 -1.57 -18.88
N GLY A 17 -3.86 -1.07 -18.46
CA GLY A 17 -4.71 -1.71 -17.45
C GLY A 17 -4.08 -1.75 -16.05
N ARG A 18 -3.10 -0.89 -15.76
CA ARG A 18 -2.40 -0.85 -14.46
C ARG A 18 -3.14 -0.03 -13.42
N ILE A 19 -3.96 0.92 -13.86
CA ILE A 19 -4.84 1.73 -13.02
C ILE A 19 -6.29 1.58 -13.48
N SER A 20 -7.23 1.68 -12.54
CA SER A 20 -8.65 1.73 -12.85
C SER A 20 -9.04 3.10 -13.42
N ALA A 21 -10.20 3.18 -14.07
CA ALA A 21 -10.73 4.44 -14.59
C ALA A 21 -10.99 5.48 -13.47
N GLU A 22 -11.41 5.03 -12.28
CA GLU A 22 -11.63 5.86 -11.11
C GLU A 22 -10.30 6.42 -10.57
N GLU A 23 -9.25 5.60 -10.51
CA GLU A 23 -7.93 6.05 -10.06
C GLU A 23 -7.29 7.02 -11.06
N TYR A 24 -7.48 6.80 -12.36
CA TYR A 24 -7.09 7.76 -13.39
C TYR A 24 -7.74 9.13 -13.19
N ARG A 25 -9.07 9.19 -12.94
CA ARG A 25 -9.78 10.46 -12.71
C ARG A 25 -9.24 11.20 -11.50
N ASN A 26 -9.09 10.50 -10.36
CA ASN A 26 -8.55 11.11 -9.14
C ASN A 26 -7.13 11.67 -9.36
N ARG A 27 -6.24 10.90 -10.00
CA ARG A 27 -4.85 11.36 -10.25
C ARG A 27 -4.81 12.50 -11.25
N ARG A 28 -5.65 12.46 -12.30
CA ARG A 28 -5.79 13.54 -13.28
C ARG A 28 -6.21 14.85 -12.61
N ASP A 29 -7.19 14.80 -11.73
CA ASP A 29 -7.71 15.99 -11.04
C ASP A 29 -6.66 16.59 -10.10
N VAL A 30 -5.85 15.77 -9.42
CA VAL A 30 -4.72 16.24 -8.61
C VAL A 30 -3.64 16.90 -9.49
N ALA A 31 -3.31 16.32 -10.64
CA ALA A 31 -2.33 16.88 -11.56
C ALA A 31 -2.79 18.23 -12.14
N LEU A 32 -4.07 18.35 -12.49
CA LEU A 32 -4.68 19.60 -12.96
C LEU A 32 -4.76 20.66 -11.86
N GLY A 33 -5.12 20.27 -10.63
CA GLY A 33 -5.16 21.18 -9.49
C GLY A 33 -3.79 21.79 -9.18
N ARG A 34 -2.71 20.99 -9.31
CA ARG A 34 -1.33 21.48 -9.18
C ARG A 34 -0.97 22.47 -10.29
N ALA A 35 -1.37 22.20 -11.53
CA ALA A 35 -1.12 23.11 -12.65
C ALA A 35 -1.83 24.47 -12.47
N GLN A 36 -3.04 24.48 -11.90
CA GLN A 36 -3.80 25.70 -11.63
C GLN A 36 -3.21 26.54 -10.49
N ALA A 37 -2.61 25.89 -9.47
CA ALA A 37 -1.90 26.60 -8.41
C ALA A 37 -0.60 27.28 -8.90
N GLN A 38 -0.05 26.81 -10.02
CA GLN A 38 1.23 27.27 -10.55
C GLN A 38 1.09 28.35 -11.63
N SER A 39 -0.13 28.61 -12.13
CA SER A 39 -0.44 29.61 -13.15
C SER A 39 -1.12 30.88 -12.60
N GLY A 40 -1.18 31.05 -11.28
CA GLY A 40 -1.62 32.30 -10.64
C GLY A 40 -0.58 33.43 -10.78
N PRO A 41 -0.98 34.68 -11.07
CA PRO A 41 -0.05 35.81 -11.15
C PRO A 41 0.51 36.18 -9.78
N THR A 42 1.84 36.21 -9.69
CA THR A 42 2.59 36.74 -8.55
C THR A 42 2.37 38.26 -8.46
N SER A 43 1.42 38.72 -7.64
CA SER A 43 1.24 40.15 -7.37
C SER A 43 0.95 40.44 -5.89
N GLY A 44 1.90 41.13 -5.25
CA GLY A 44 1.67 42.12 -4.20
C GLY A 44 1.27 41.61 -2.81
N GLY A 45 2.18 41.74 -1.84
CA GLY A 45 1.88 41.49 -0.43
C GLY A 45 0.96 42.52 0.22
N PHE A 46 0.38 42.16 1.36
CA PHE A 46 -0.13 43.03 2.45
C PHE A 46 -0.55 42.15 3.67
N PRO A 47 -0.77 42.72 4.88
CA PRO A 47 -0.16 42.21 6.10
C PRO A 47 -1.14 41.47 7.03
N GLN A 48 -0.51 40.80 7.99
CA GLN A 48 -1.08 40.09 9.12
C GLN A 48 -1.86 41.04 10.06
N GLN A 49 -3.08 40.65 10.47
CA GLN A 49 -3.87 41.33 11.51
C GLN A 49 -4.42 40.35 12.55
N ASP A 50 -4.31 40.79 13.80
CA ASP A 50 -4.77 40.19 15.06
C ASP A 50 -6.28 39.85 15.12
N PRO A 51 -6.68 38.87 15.95
CA PRO A 51 -8.09 38.56 16.18
C PRO A 51 -8.69 39.41 17.31
N GLN A 52 -9.71 40.21 16.98
CA GLN A 52 -10.61 40.86 17.95
C GLN A 52 -12.02 40.25 17.88
N SER A 53 -12.57 40.06 19.07
CA SER A 53 -13.88 39.50 19.46
C SER A 53 -15.11 40.21 18.88
N GLY A 54 -16.18 39.45 18.60
CA GLY A 54 -17.56 39.96 18.70
C GLY A 54 -18.65 39.25 17.90
N GLY A 55 -19.67 38.75 18.61
CA GLY A 55 -21.09 38.95 18.26
C GLY A 55 -21.80 37.97 17.31
N PHE A 56 -22.65 37.11 17.87
CA PHE A 56 -23.74 36.41 17.16
C PHE A 56 -24.90 37.36 16.85
N PRO A 57 -25.74 37.07 15.83
CA PRO A 57 -27.06 36.55 16.20
C PRO A 57 -27.61 35.41 15.33
N GLN A 58 -28.57 34.76 15.97
CA GLN A 58 -29.38 33.59 15.66
C GLN A 58 -30.51 33.88 14.65
N GLN A 59 -30.80 32.97 13.72
CA GLN A 59 -32.10 32.90 13.04
C GLN A 59 -32.47 31.48 12.55
N ASP A 60 -33.75 31.17 12.72
CA ASP A 60 -34.47 29.90 12.68
C ASP A 60 -34.71 29.28 11.28
N PRO A 61 -35.15 28.00 11.21
CA PRO A 61 -35.27 27.23 9.97
C PRO A 61 -36.65 27.37 9.31
N GLN A 62 -36.68 27.53 7.97
CA GLN A 62 -37.90 27.37 7.19
C GLN A 62 -37.82 26.27 6.13
N SER A 63 -38.90 25.51 6.16
CA SER A 63 -39.35 24.34 5.44
C SER A 63 -39.85 24.61 4.01
N GLY A 64 -39.77 23.58 3.17
CA GLY A 64 -40.61 23.40 1.96
C GLY A 64 -39.91 23.89 0.67
N GLY A 65 -40.04 23.25 -0.48
CA GLY A 65 -40.85 22.13 -0.92
C GLY A 65 -40.55 21.90 -2.41
N PHE A 66 -40.77 20.69 -2.90
CA PHE A 66 -40.66 20.31 -4.30
C PHE A 66 -41.75 20.97 -5.15
N PRO A 67 -41.46 21.34 -6.42
CA PRO A 67 -42.48 21.25 -7.45
C PRO A 67 -42.08 20.30 -8.59
N GLN A 68 -42.78 19.16 -8.58
CA GLN A 68 -43.60 18.61 -9.66
C GLN A 68 -43.30 19.00 -11.13
N GLN A 69 -43.07 17.95 -11.92
CA GLN A 69 -42.93 17.92 -13.38
C GLN A 69 -44.19 18.37 -14.13
N GLN A 70 -43.98 18.96 -15.31
CA GLN A 70 -44.99 19.22 -16.33
C GLN A 70 -44.50 18.63 -17.68
N PRO A 71 -45.34 17.91 -18.45
CA PRO A 71 -44.90 17.23 -19.66
C PRO A 71 -45.14 18.09 -20.91
N GLY A 72 -44.20 18.03 -21.85
CA GLY A 72 -44.45 18.39 -23.25
C GLY A 72 -43.46 19.39 -23.84
N GLN A 73 -42.28 18.90 -24.26
CA GLN A 73 -41.54 19.54 -25.34
C GLN A 73 -40.70 18.48 -26.07
N ALA A 74 -40.82 18.45 -27.39
CA ALA A 74 -40.13 17.50 -28.25
C ALA A 74 -38.67 17.97 -28.47
N ASP A 75 -37.71 17.18 -28.02
CA ASP A 75 -36.28 17.39 -28.27
C ASP A 75 -35.88 16.96 -29.69
N PRO A 76 -35.07 17.76 -30.43
CA PRO A 76 -34.56 17.43 -31.76
C PRO A 76 -33.20 16.70 -31.74
N PHE A 77 -32.85 15.99 -30.66
CA PHE A 77 -31.58 15.26 -30.56
C PHE A 77 -31.76 13.76 -30.80
N PRO A 78 -30.86 13.08 -31.54
CA PRO A 78 -30.87 11.63 -31.65
C PRO A 78 -30.55 10.99 -30.29
N PRO A 79 -31.10 9.78 -29.99
CA PRO A 79 -30.91 9.14 -28.70
C PRO A 79 -29.43 8.83 -28.43
N ALA A 80 -29.06 8.92 -27.15
CA ALA A 80 -27.74 8.57 -26.67
C ALA A 80 -27.41 7.10 -26.98
N PHE A 81 -26.19 6.89 -27.50
CA PHE A 81 -25.62 5.59 -27.78
C PHE A 81 -25.52 4.74 -26.50
N ASN A 82 -26.13 3.56 -26.49
CA ASN A 82 -26.20 2.68 -25.33
C ASN A 82 -25.22 1.50 -25.48
N TRP A 83 -24.22 1.43 -24.60
CA TRP A 83 -23.18 0.38 -24.58
C TRP A 83 -23.66 -0.99 -24.07
N GLY A 84 -24.94 -1.14 -23.71
CA GLY A 84 -25.49 -2.37 -23.10
C GLY A 84 -25.73 -3.57 -24.04
N ALA A 85 -25.55 -3.44 -25.36
CA ALA A 85 -25.97 -4.48 -26.32
C ALA A 85 -24.85 -5.42 -26.83
N ALA A 86 -23.60 -5.26 -26.40
CA ALA A 86 -22.47 -6.07 -26.89
C ALA A 86 -22.13 -7.30 -26.01
N ALA A 87 -22.89 -7.58 -24.95
CA ALA A 87 -22.61 -8.66 -24.01
C ALA A 87 -23.82 -9.57 -23.78
N GLN A 88 -24.36 -10.16 -24.85
CA GLN A 88 -25.25 -11.33 -24.77
C GLN A 88 -25.36 -12.00 -26.15
N GLY A 89 -24.39 -12.87 -26.45
CA GLY A 89 -24.40 -13.74 -27.61
C GLY A 89 -24.20 -15.19 -27.16
N VAL A 90 -25.25 -15.80 -26.61
CA VAL A 90 -25.31 -17.25 -26.39
C VAL A 90 -26.15 -17.83 -27.54
N PRO A 91 -25.59 -18.61 -28.47
CA PRO A 91 -26.38 -19.26 -29.50
C PRO A 91 -27.11 -20.48 -28.93
N GLN A 92 -28.44 -20.45 -29.08
CA GLN A 92 -29.40 -21.49 -28.78
C GLN A 92 -29.47 -22.51 -29.93
N PRO A 93 -29.34 -23.84 -29.71
CA PRO A 93 -29.53 -24.84 -30.76
C PRO A 93 -31.00 -25.27 -30.90
N GLY A 94 -31.47 -25.33 -32.15
CA GLY A 94 -32.77 -25.89 -32.55
C GLY A 94 -32.71 -27.40 -32.88
N PRO A 95 -33.87 -28.05 -33.14
CA PRO A 95 -34.03 -29.50 -32.94
C PRO A 95 -34.14 -30.38 -34.20
N GLN A 96 -33.91 -31.69 -33.98
CA GLN A 96 -34.40 -32.90 -34.67
C GLN A 96 -33.80 -33.37 -36.03
N GLY A 97 -33.23 -34.60 -36.02
CA GLY A 97 -33.06 -35.48 -37.20
C GLY A 97 -32.12 -36.68 -36.94
N PRO A 98 -32.33 -37.89 -37.51
CA PRO A 98 -32.04 -39.19 -36.85
C PRO A 98 -30.70 -39.90 -37.18
N GLN A 99 -30.29 -40.80 -36.27
CA GLN A 99 -29.27 -41.90 -36.36
C GLN A 99 -29.43 -42.82 -37.60
N PRO A 100 -28.51 -43.76 -37.97
CA PRO A 100 -27.15 -44.19 -37.49
C PRO A 100 -26.16 -44.49 -38.69
N PRO A 101 -25.16 -45.43 -38.68
CA PRO A 101 -24.12 -45.89 -37.72
C PRO A 101 -22.65 -45.79 -38.25
N ALA A 102 -21.69 -46.06 -37.35
CA ALA A 102 -20.35 -46.67 -37.57
C ALA A 102 -19.30 -46.01 -38.50
N GLY A 103 -18.05 -45.93 -37.99
CA GLY A 103 -16.84 -45.85 -38.82
C GLY A 103 -15.95 -44.64 -38.56
N GLU A 104 -14.84 -44.88 -37.88
CA GLU A 104 -13.46 -44.51 -38.23
C GLU A 104 -13.07 -43.01 -38.50
N GLU A 105 -11.88 -42.66 -37.99
CA GLU A 105 -10.88 -41.70 -38.52
C GLU A 105 -10.82 -40.23 -38.01
N SER A 106 -9.71 -39.95 -37.28
CA SER A 106 -8.78 -38.82 -37.48
C SER A 106 -9.04 -37.42 -36.91
N THR A 107 -8.31 -37.07 -35.83
CA THR A 107 -7.40 -35.88 -35.73
C THR A 107 -6.71 -35.89 -34.34
N GLN A 108 -5.53 -36.51 -34.25
CA GLN A 108 -4.20 -35.89 -34.24
C GLN A 108 -3.74 -35.39 -32.85
N ILE A 109 -3.08 -36.30 -32.11
CA ILE A 109 -2.27 -36.02 -30.91
C ILE A 109 -0.80 -36.11 -31.35
N VAL A 110 -0.01 -35.08 -31.07
CA VAL A 110 1.45 -35.06 -31.35
C VAL A 110 2.15 -36.02 -30.39
N HIS A 111 2.55 -37.18 -30.91
CA HIS A 111 3.39 -38.17 -30.25
C HIS A 111 4.87 -37.89 -30.61
N ASN A 112 5.76 -37.90 -29.62
CA ASN A 112 7.20 -37.76 -29.77
C ASN A 112 7.88 -39.12 -29.53
N PRO A 113 8.39 -39.82 -30.57
CA PRO A 113 9.09 -41.09 -30.38
C PRO A 113 10.59 -40.97 -30.66
N MET A 114 11.43 -41.30 -29.68
CA MET A 114 12.55 -42.21 -29.93
C MET A 114 13.13 -42.78 -28.63
N LEU A 115 13.00 -44.09 -28.49
CA LEU A 115 13.73 -44.98 -27.58
C LEU A 115 14.93 -45.59 -28.32
N GLN A 116 16.06 -45.77 -27.64
CA GLN A 116 16.70 -47.09 -27.41
C GLN A 116 18.06 -47.01 -26.68
N GLN A 117 18.15 -47.69 -25.54
CA GLN A 117 19.34 -48.21 -24.82
C GLN A 117 19.93 -49.45 -25.57
N PRO A 118 21.08 -50.12 -25.23
CA PRO A 118 21.66 -50.39 -23.89
C PRO A 118 23.23 -50.53 -23.83
N PRO A 119 23.91 -51.32 -22.94
CA PRO A 119 24.75 -50.84 -21.83
C PRO A 119 26.24 -51.33 -21.83
N ALA A 120 27.13 -50.80 -20.95
CA ALA A 120 28.26 -51.54 -20.32
C ALA A 120 29.18 -50.67 -19.42
N GLN A 121 29.85 -51.35 -18.50
CA GLN A 121 30.72 -50.93 -17.37
C GLN A 121 32.12 -50.38 -17.76
N HIS A 122 32.70 -49.53 -16.87
CA HIS A 122 34.10 -49.43 -16.38
C HIS A 122 34.20 -48.06 -15.65
N GLY A 123 34.83 -47.82 -14.49
CA GLY A 123 35.95 -48.47 -13.83
C GLY A 123 37.25 -47.72 -14.16
N GLY A 124 37.75 -46.87 -13.26
CA GLY A 124 39.15 -46.35 -13.30
C GLY A 124 39.32 -44.83 -13.43
N ASP A 125 39.61 -44.20 -12.30
CA ASP A 125 40.73 -43.29 -11.99
C ASP A 125 41.58 -42.68 -13.13
N SER A 126 41.98 -41.43 -12.89
CA SER A 126 43.18 -40.72 -13.37
C SER A 126 43.02 -39.67 -14.48
N GLU A 127 43.20 -38.41 -14.07
CA GLU A 127 44.16 -37.46 -14.65
C GLU A 127 44.22 -37.32 -16.19
N SER A 128 43.51 -36.32 -16.74
CA SER A 128 43.94 -35.68 -17.98
C SER A 128 43.40 -34.27 -18.10
N THR A 129 44.28 -33.31 -17.82
CA THR A 129 44.25 -31.94 -18.38
C THR A 129 43.99 -31.98 -19.89
N GLN A 130 42.89 -31.39 -20.35
CA GLN A 130 42.75 -30.97 -21.74
C GLN A 130 42.20 -29.54 -21.83
N VAL A 131 43.11 -28.67 -22.26
CA VAL A 131 42.86 -27.30 -22.70
C VAL A 131 42.30 -27.39 -24.12
N VAL A 132 41.11 -26.82 -24.36
CA VAL A 132 40.65 -26.52 -25.72
C VAL A 132 40.32 -25.04 -25.80
N ASN A 133 41.25 -24.31 -26.42
CA ASN A 133 41.06 -23.02 -27.03
C ASN A 133 40.47 -23.23 -28.43
N LEU A 134 39.28 -22.69 -28.73
CA LEU A 134 38.93 -22.34 -30.11
C LEU A 134 37.83 -21.27 -30.19
N ASN A 135 38.24 -20.09 -30.64
CA ASN A 135 37.44 -19.12 -31.38
C ASN A 135 36.47 -19.80 -32.37
N GLN A 136 35.18 -19.47 -32.33
CA GLN A 136 34.40 -19.19 -33.54
C GLN A 136 33.01 -18.62 -33.21
N ALA A 137 32.78 -17.39 -33.68
CA ALA A 137 31.47 -16.78 -33.78
C ALA A 137 30.75 -17.32 -35.03
N PRO A 138 29.47 -17.70 -34.94
CA PRO A 138 28.63 -17.84 -36.12
C PRO A 138 27.91 -16.53 -36.44
N GLN A 139 28.33 -15.86 -37.52
CA GLN A 139 27.50 -14.89 -38.23
C GLN A 139 26.32 -15.62 -38.87
N GLN A 140 25.10 -15.18 -38.58
CA GLN A 140 23.93 -15.53 -39.40
C GLN A 140 23.58 -14.36 -40.33
N GLN A 141 23.65 -14.69 -41.61
CA GLN A 141 23.45 -13.86 -42.78
C GLN A 141 21.98 -14.03 -43.22
N TRP A 142 21.20 -12.95 -43.21
CA TRP A 142 19.84 -12.93 -43.77
C TRP A 142 19.87 -12.31 -45.18
N PRO A 143 19.23 -12.94 -46.18
CA PRO A 143 19.15 -12.39 -47.54
C PRO A 143 18.10 -11.28 -47.63
N GLY A 144 18.46 -10.22 -48.36
CA GLY A 144 17.67 -9.00 -48.46
C GLY A 144 16.40 -9.11 -49.31
N GLN A 145 15.46 -8.21 -49.03
CA GLN A 145 14.44 -7.78 -49.99
C GLN A 145 14.19 -6.26 -49.90
N GLN A 146 14.47 -5.66 -51.06
CA GLN A 146 13.75 -4.63 -51.81
C GLN A 146 13.08 -3.44 -51.10
N GLN A 147 13.52 -2.29 -51.58
CA GLN A 147 12.94 -0.96 -51.52
C GLN A 147 11.46 -0.95 -51.93
N GLY A 148 10.63 -0.38 -51.07
CA GLY A 148 9.28 0.08 -51.40
C GLY A 148 8.99 1.31 -50.57
N GLN A 149 9.18 2.50 -51.15
CA GLN A 149 8.72 3.75 -50.54
C GLN A 149 7.20 3.74 -50.49
N GLN A 150 6.63 3.92 -49.30
CA GLN A 150 5.23 4.32 -49.15
C GLN A 150 5.17 5.72 -48.54
N GLN A 151 4.69 6.62 -49.38
CA GLN A 151 4.33 8.00 -49.08
C GLN A 151 3.11 8.02 -48.15
N TRP A 152 3.23 8.73 -47.04
CA TRP A 152 2.07 9.14 -46.24
C TRP A 152 1.47 10.41 -46.86
N PRO A 153 0.15 10.47 -47.10
CA PRO A 153 -0.49 11.67 -47.61
C PRO A 153 -0.51 12.77 -46.55
N GLN A 154 0.07 13.92 -46.90
CA GLN A 154 -0.17 15.21 -46.25
C GLN A 154 -1.67 15.52 -46.24
N GLN A 155 -2.25 15.76 -45.05
CA GLN A 155 -3.48 16.52 -44.93
C GLN A 155 -3.17 17.95 -44.47
N GLN A 156 -3.24 18.84 -45.47
CA GLN A 156 -3.89 20.14 -45.51
C GLN A 156 -3.99 20.96 -44.22
N GLY A 157 -3.33 22.10 -44.26
CA GLY A 157 -3.46 23.18 -43.29
C GLY A 157 -4.84 23.82 -43.30
N TRP A 158 -5.29 24.18 -42.10
CA TRP A 158 -6.42 25.06 -41.89
C TRP A 158 -5.92 26.49 -41.74
N SER A 159 -6.39 27.31 -42.66
CA SER A 159 -6.20 28.73 -42.80
C SER A 159 -6.67 29.50 -41.56
N THR A 160 -5.98 30.59 -41.29
CA THR A 160 -6.44 31.74 -40.52
C THR A 160 -7.77 32.23 -41.12
N SER A 161 -8.84 32.09 -40.36
CA SER A 161 -10.10 32.80 -40.60
C SER A 161 -10.73 33.07 -39.25
N ASP A 162 -11.15 34.32 -39.12
CA ASP A 162 -11.78 34.97 -37.99
C ASP A 162 -12.71 34.04 -37.22
N ASN A 163 -12.39 33.79 -35.93
CA ASN A 163 -13.32 33.12 -35.04
C ASN A 163 -14.18 34.20 -34.34
N PRO A 164 -15.50 34.25 -34.63
CA PRO A 164 -16.46 35.04 -33.89
C PRO A 164 -16.61 34.50 -32.46
N GLY A 165 -17.06 35.37 -31.57
CA GLY A 165 -17.10 35.18 -30.12
C GLY A 165 -17.64 33.84 -29.65
N THR A 166 -17.05 33.36 -28.55
CA THR A 166 -17.55 32.25 -27.76
C THR A 166 -18.97 32.53 -27.26
N PRO A 167 -19.88 31.54 -27.24
CA PRO A 167 -21.29 31.71 -26.84
C PRO A 167 -21.52 31.90 -25.33
N TRP A 168 -20.45 32.13 -24.55
CA TRP A 168 -20.54 32.47 -23.13
C TRP A 168 -20.07 33.92 -22.95
N GLY A 169 -21.05 34.81 -23.12
CA GLY A 169 -21.05 36.28 -23.04
C GLY A 169 -19.86 37.01 -22.41
N ASP A 170 -19.35 37.96 -23.19
CA ASP A 170 -18.88 39.28 -22.75
C ASP A 170 -20.08 40.11 -22.25
N GLU A 171 -20.43 40.00 -20.96
CA GLU A 171 -21.23 41.01 -20.25
C GLU A 171 -21.08 40.83 -18.73
N LEU A 172 -20.00 41.38 -18.18
CA LEU A 172 -19.86 41.59 -16.73
C LEU A 172 -20.17 43.06 -16.42
N PRO A 173 -21.22 43.38 -15.65
CA PRO A 173 -21.35 44.69 -15.00
C PRO A 173 -20.24 44.84 -13.94
N PRO A 174 -19.84 46.08 -13.57
CA PRO A 174 -18.86 46.27 -12.52
C PRO A 174 -19.49 45.85 -11.18
N ALA A 175 -19.12 44.68 -10.68
CA ALA A 175 -19.59 44.20 -9.39
C ALA A 175 -18.61 44.60 -8.29
N GLU A 176 -19.08 45.54 -7.48
CA GLU A 176 -18.56 45.89 -6.18
C GLU A 176 -18.51 44.68 -5.23
N HIS A 177 -17.57 44.74 -4.30
CA HIS A 177 -17.40 43.95 -3.07
C HIS A 177 -18.48 42.90 -2.71
N GLY A 178 -18.08 41.63 -2.59
CA GLY A 178 -18.93 40.55 -2.07
C GLY A 178 -18.15 39.31 -1.62
N ASP A 179 -18.21 39.05 -0.32
CA ASP A 179 -17.60 38.04 0.53
C ASP A 179 -17.29 36.63 -0.01
N THR A 180 -16.05 36.17 0.25
CA THR A 180 -15.55 34.80 0.00
C THR A 180 -15.49 33.99 1.29
N SER A 181 -16.63 33.46 1.76
CA SER A 181 -16.70 32.67 3.01
C SER A 181 -16.53 31.16 2.83
N TRP A 182 -16.41 30.65 1.59
CA TRP A 182 -16.31 29.20 1.32
C TRP A 182 -14.87 28.65 1.27
N MET A 183 -13.85 29.49 1.46
CA MET A 183 -12.43 29.09 1.41
C MET A 183 -11.73 28.89 2.78
N ARG A 184 -12.47 28.87 3.90
CA ARG A 184 -11.88 28.61 5.24
C ARG A 184 -12.39 27.31 5.86
N GLN A 185 -11.92 26.18 5.37
CA GLN A 185 -11.91 24.92 6.13
C GLN A 185 -10.60 24.17 5.86
N GLY A 186 -9.58 24.51 6.64
CA GLY A 186 -8.44 23.64 6.92
C GLY A 186 -8.68 22.85 8.21
N PRO A 187 -7.98 21.73 8.42
CA PRO A 187 -8.15 20.87 9.60
C PRO A 187 -7.51 21.51 10.84
N GLU A 188 -8.30 22.31 11.58
CA GLU A 188 -7.92 22.78 12.90
C GLU A 188 -8.09 21.66 13.94
N VAL A 189 -7.03 21.48 14.72
CA VAL A 189 -6.86 20.53 15.81
C VAL A 189 -7.77 20.86 17.00
N PHE A 190 -8.38 19.83 17.57
CA PHE A 190 -9.22 19.95 18.77
C PHE A 190 -8.36 20.22 20.02
N GLU A 191 -8.26 21.48 20.45
CA GLU A 191 -8.03 21.81 21.86
C GLU A 191 -9.30 21.47 22.66
N SER A 192 -9.23 20.44 23.50
CA SER A 192 -10.31 20.09 24.43
C SER A 192 -10.08 20.81 25.77
N ALA A 193 -10.55 22.05 25.88
CA ALA A 193 -10.81 22.70 27.16
C ALA A 193 -12.18 22.26 27.69
N GLY A 194 -12.24 21.81 28.93
CA GLY A 194 -13.33 21.02 29.46
C GLY A 194 -14.60 21.75 29.93
N LYS A 195 -15.50 20.88 30.40
CA LYS A 195 -16.61 21.02 31.37
C LYS A 195 -18.03 21.33 30.85
N SER A 196 -18.87 20.33 31.18
CA SER A 196 -20.23 20.43 31.72
C SER A 196 -21.41 20.54 30.74
N SER A 197 -22.14 19.43 30.55
CA SER A 197 -23.44 19.24 31.24
C SER A 197 -24.13 17.90 30.87
N LYS A 198 -24.94 17.44 31.84
CA LYS A 198 -25.89 16.32 31.88
C LYS A 198 -26.56 15.95 30.54
N GLY A 199 -26.50 14.68 30.18
CA GLY A 199 -27.44 14.04 29.24
C GLY A 199 -27.28 12.52 29.27
N LYS A 200 -28.33 11.80 29.65
CA LYS A 200 -28.38 10.35 29.87
C LYS A 200 -28.44 9.55 28.55
N LEU A 201 -27.98 8.29 28.65
CA LEU A 201 -28.44 7.04 27.99
C LEU A 201 -27.62 6.43 26.82
N VAL A 202 -27.01 5.27 27.17
CA VAL A 202 -26.77 4.03 26.40
C VAL A 202 -25.63 3.98 25.38
N ALA A 203 -24.47 3.44 25.81
CA ALA A 203 -23.76 2.30 25.20
C ALA A 203 -22.35 2.18 25.80
N GLY A 204 -22.16 1.29 26.79
CA GLY A 204 -20.85 1.09 27.41
C GLY A 204 -20.87 0.00 28.45
N LEU A 205 -20.62 -1.24 28.04
CA LEU A 205 -20.55 -2.38 28.96
C LEU A 205 -19.52 -3.41 28.49
N SER A 206 -18.24 -3.05 28.61
CA SER A 206 -17.13 -4.02 28.53
C SER A 206 -15.87 -3.58 29.30
N ILE A 207 -16.00 -2.73 30.33
CA ILE A 207 -14.88 -2.37 31.23
C ILE A 207 -15.19 -2.66 32.71
N GLY A 208 -16.47 -2.73 33.09
CA GLY A 208 -16.88 -3.02 34.48
C GLY A 208 -16.60 -4.45 34.96
N GLY A 209 -16.49 -5.43 34.05
CA GLY A 209 -16.28 -6.83 34.43
C GLY A 209 -14.85 -7.13 34.92
N VAL A 210 -13.84 -6.47 34.33
CA VAL A 210 -12.43 -6.72 34.68
C VAL A 210 -12.06 -6.03 36.00
N LEU A 211 -12.60 -4.84 36.26
CA LEU A 211 -12.40 -4.15 37.54
C LEU A 211 -13.05 -4.88 38.71
N LEU A 212 -14.21 -5.51 38.53
CA LEU A 212 -14.84 -6.27 39.61
C LEU A 212 -14.11 -7.58 39.93
N ALA A 213 -13.56 -8.26 38.92
CA ALA A 213 -12.72 -9.45 39.14
C ALA A 213 -11.39 -9.10 39.83
N GLY A 214 -10.75 -7.99 39.47
CA GLY A 214 -9.52 -7.51 40.10
C GLY A 214 -9.70 -7.13 41.58
N VAL A 215 -10.83 -6.49 41.93
CA VAL A 215 -11.13 -6.12 43.33
C VAL A 215 -11.43 -7.33 44.20
N ILE A 216 -12.05 -8.38 43.66
CA ILE A 216 -12.30 -9.63 44.40
C ILE A 216 -10.98 -10.37 44.69
N VAL A 217 -10.06 -10.43 43.73
CA VAL A 217 -8.73 -11.08 43.94
C VAL A 217 -7.87 -10.28 44.93
N ALA A 218 -7.88 -8.95 44.85
CA ALA A 218 -7.18 -8.09 45.80
C ALA A 218 -7.76 -8.19 47.22
N GLY A 219 -9.09 -8.29 47.35
CA GLY A 219 -9.77 -8.46 48.64
C GLY A 219 -9.41 -9.77 49.34
N VAL A 220 -9.26 -10.86 48.60
CA VAL A 220 -8.85 -12.17 49.16
C VAL A 220 -7.38 -12.17 49.59
N PHE A 221 -6.51 -11.47 48.84
CA PHE A 221 -5.08 -11.36 49.20
C PHE A 221 -4.85 -10.48 50.43
N TYR A 222 -5.64 -9.40 50.58
CA TYR A 222 -5.57 -8.51 51.73
C TYR A 222 -6.11 -9.14 53.02
N PHE A 223 -7.16 -9.97 52.94
CA PHE A 223 -7.71 -10.64 54.13
C PHE A 223 -6.92 -11.87 54.62
N THR A 224 -5.97 -12.38 53.82
CA THR A 224 -5.14 -13.55 54.20
C THR A 224 -3.72 -13.18 54.63
N SER A 225 -3.34 -11.90 54.56
CA SER A 225 -2.01 -11.40 54.93
C SER A 225 -2.04 -10.48 56.16
N GLY A 226 -2.92 -10.78 57.12
CA GLY A 226 -3.02 -10.04 58.38
C GLY A 226 -1.74 -10.12 59.22
N GLY A 227 -1.10 -8.97 59.39
CA GLY A 227 -0.13 -8.63 60.44
C GLY A 227 -0.39 -7.18 60.88
N GLU A 228 -0.45 -6.97 62.18
CA GLU A 228 -1.05 -5.84 62.93
C GLU A 228 -0.40 -4.45 62.78
N GLU A 229 -1.23 -3.43 63.12
CA GLU A 229 -0.92 -2.07 63.65
C GLU A 229 -0.07 -1.12 62.77
N GLN A 230 -0.41 0.16 62.55
CA GLN A 230 -0.89 1.19 63.48
C GLN A 230 -1.39 2.42 62.70
N VAL A 231 -2.38 3.15 63.25
CA VAL A 231 -2.83 4.49 62.78
C VAL A 231 -2.23 5.53 63.75
N PRO A 232 -1.79 6.71 63.26
CA PRO A 232 -2.54 7.91 63.66
C PRO A 232 -2.71 8.96 62.56
N ASP A 233 -3.83 9.67 62.69
CA ASP A 233 -4.28 10.86 61.96
C ASP A 233 -3.24 11.99 61.78
N ALA A 234 -3.30 12.64 60.60
CA ALA A 234 -3.06 14.08 60.48
C ALA A 234 -3.78 14.66 59.25
N GLN A 235 -4.71 15.59 59.50
CA GLN A 235 -5.31 16.46 58.51
C GLN A 235 -4.25 17.28 57.77
N GLY A 236 -4.24 17.17 56.45
CA GLY A 236 -3.54 18.08 55.55
C GLY A 236 -4.26 18.07 54.20
N THR A 237 -4.91 19.17 53.86
CA THR A 237 -5.41 19.44 52.50
C THR A 237 -4.22 19.52 51.55
N THR A 238 -3.82 18.40 50.96
CA THR A 238 -2.94 18.37 49.80
C THR A 238 -3.80 18.35 48.55
N GLN A 239 -3.63 19.37 47.71
CA GLN A 239 -4.10 19.36 46.32
C GLN A 239 -3.72 18.02 45.69
N GLN A 240 -4.72 17.29 45.23
CA GLN A 240 -4.55 16.07 44.47
C GLN A 240 -3.98 16.46 43.12
N GLN A 241 -2.65 16.52 43.06
CA GLN A 241 -1.89 16.56 41.83
C GLN A 241 -2.18 15.22 41.13
N GLU A 242 -2.91 15.28 40.01
CA GLU A 242 -3.10 14.11 39.15
C GLU A 242 -1.72 13.49 38.89
N PRO A 243 -1.53 12.18 39.13
CA PRO A 243 -0.28 11.54 38.81
C PRO A 243 0.00 11.77 37.31
N PRO A 244 1.26 12.08 36.94
CA PRO A 244 1.61 12.25 35.54
C PRO A 244 1.17 11.00 34.77
N PRO A 245 0.65 11.13 33.54
CA PRO A 245 0.26 9.96 32.75
C PRO A 245 1.46 9.04 32.64
N THR A 246 1.35 7.84 33.21
CA THR A 246 2.35 6.78 33.03
C THR A 246 2.23 6.29 31.61
N THR A 247 3.00 6.88 30.70
CA THR A 247 3.23 6.31 29.38
C THR A 247 3.89 4.95 29.60
N SER A 248 3.14 3.87 29.34
CA SER A 248 3.70 2.51 29.42
C SER A 248 4.84 2.41 28.43
N ALA A 249 6.07 2.21 28.89
CA ALA A 249 7.20 1.99 28.02
C ALA A 249 6.97 0.74 27.17
N LEU A 250 7.35 0.78 25.88
CA LEU A 250 7.28 -0.40 25.01
C LEU A 250 8.18 -1.52 25.56
N PRO A 251 7.79 -2.80 25.39
CA PRO A 251 8.59 -3.93 25.83
C PRO A 251 9.95 -3.95 25.11
N GLU A 252 10.99 -4.39 25.83
CA GLU A 252 12.32 -4.55 25.27
C GLU A 252 12.39 -5.86 24.44
N PRO A 253 12.94 -5.84 23.22
CA PRO A 253 13.16 -7.05 22.43
C PRO A 253 14.32 -7.88 23.01
N PRO A 254 14.51 -9.13 22.55
CA PRO A 254 15.68 -9.93 22.91
C PRO A 254 17.00 -9.17 22.68
N ALA A 255 18.02 -9.47 23.49
CA ALA A 255 19.34 -8.85 23.39
C ALA A 255 19.90 -9.00 21.96
N ALA A 256 20.39 -7.89 21.40
CA ALA A 256 21.02 -7.90 20.09
C ALA A 256 22.18 -8.89 20.04
N LYS A 257 22.33 -9.62 18.93
CA LYS A 257 23.48 -10.50 18.72
C LYS A 257 24.73 -9.63 18.47
N PRO A 258 25.90 -9.98 19.04
CA PRO A 258 27.09 -9.15 18.91
C PRO A 258 27.69 -9.16 17.50
N ALA A 259 27.52 -10.26 16.76
CA ALA A 259 28.04 -10.43 15.41
C ALA A 259 26.91 -10.36 14.37
N PRO A 260 27.15 -9.70 13.22
CA PRO A 260 26.19 -9.68 12.13
C PRO A 260 26.00 -11.08 11.54
N PRO A 261 24.80 -11.38 10.99
CA PRO A 261 24.56 -12.59 10.23
C PRO A 261 25.60 -12.75 9.11
N ALA A 262 26.16 -13.95 8.96
CA ALA A 262 27.20 -14.20 7.96
C ALA A 262 26.62 -14.27 6.54
N THR A 263 25.36 -14.69 6.43
CA THR A 263 24.64 -14.88 5.17
C THR A 263 23.25 -14.23 5.22
N SER A 264 22.71 -13.90 4.04
CA SER A 264 21.36 -13.32 3.92
C SER A 264 20.27 -14.26 4.44
N GLN A 265 20.48 -15.57 4.30
CA GLN A 265 19.55 -16.61 4.77
C GLN A 265 19.46 -16.66 6.30
N GLU A 266 20.55 -16.41 7.02
CA GLU A 266 20.57 -16.43 8.49
C GLU A 266 19.79 -15.27 9.12
N VAL A 267 19.48 -14.22 8.35
CA VAL A 267 18.74 -13.06 8.85
C VAL A 267 17.28 -13.43 9.12
N LEU A 268 16.68 -14.30 8.29
CA LEU A 268 15.26 -14.62 8.34
C LEU A 268 15.01 -16.02 8.90
N ILE A 269 13.85 -16.21 9.53
CA ILE A 269 13.34 -17.54 9.84
C ILE A 269 13.07 -18.33 8.54
N ALA A 270 13.34 -19.63 8.56
CA ALA A 270 13.26 -20.46 7.36
C ALA A 270 11.82 -20.72 6.87
N SER A 271 10.84 -20.72 7.78
CA SER A 271 9.44 -21.01 7.44
C SER A 271 8.50 -20.28 8.38
N PRO A 272 7.76 -19.25 7.89
CA PRO A 272 6.72 -18.61 8.67
C PRO A 272 5.45 -19.47 8.78
N GLY A 273 5.38 -20.61 8.08
CA GLY A 273 4.22 -21.52 8.08
C GLY A 273 3.28 -21.30 6.89
N GLY A 274 2.85 -22.41 6.27
CA GLY A 274 2.04 -22.42 5.04
C GLY A 274 2.84 -22.88 3.80
N PRO A 275 2.18 -23.01 2.64
CA PRO A 275 2.85 -23.36 1.39
C PRO A 275 3.88 -22.28 1.00
N PRO A 276 5.09 -22.66 0.56
CA PRO A 276 6.12 -21.68 0.23
C PRO A 276 5.79 -20.90 -1.04
N HIS A 277 6.09 -19.60 -1.05
CA HIS A 277 5.98 -18.74 -2.22
C HIS A 277 7.04 -19.11 -3.27
N LEU A 278 6.67 -19.00 -4.56
CA LEU A 278 7.52 -19.41 -5.70
C LEU A 278 8.84 -18.64 -5.81
N TRP A 279 8.92 -17.47 -5.20
CA TRP A 279 10.09 -16.58 -5.24
C TRP A 279 11.00 -16.68 -4.01
N ASN A 280 10.76 -17.64 -3.10
CA ASN A 280 11.61 -17.84 -1.92
C ASN A 280 13.08 -18.03 -2.33
N GLY A 281 13.98 -17.38 -1.58
CA GLY A 281 15.42 -17.47 -1.80
C GLY A 281 16.12 -16.12 -1.93
N ALA A 282 17.29 -16.16 -2.58
CA ALA A 282 18.15 -15.00 -2.78
C ALA A 282 17.45 -13.89 -3.56
N LEU A 283 17.72 -12.66 -3.16
CA LEU A 283 17.24 -11.45 -3.80
C LEU A 283 18.45 -10.56 -4.11
N ASP A 284 18.71 -10.31 -5.39
CA ASP A 284 19.77 -9.40 -5.82
C ASP A 284 19.16 -8.12 -6.44
N PRO A 285 19.96 -7.08 -6.71
CA PRO A 285 19.47 -5.83 -7.27
C PRO A 285 18.77 -6.01 -8.64
N ALA A 286 19.19 -6.98 -9.46
CA ALA A 286 18.59 -7.22 -10.77
C ALA A 286 17.20 -7.86 -10.64
N LEU A 287 17.05 -8.82 -9.74
CA LEU A 287 15.76 -9.44 -9.41
C LEU A 287 14.81 -8.42 -8.80
N LEU A 288 15.30 -7.59 -7.87
CA LEU A 288 14.51 -6.54 -7.23
C LEU A 288 14.11 -5.44 -8.21
N SER A 289 14.90 -5.15 -9.24
CA SER A 289 14.55 -4.16 -10.28
C SER A 289 13.66 -4.74 -11.39
N GLY A 290 13.60 -6.07 -11.52
CA GLY A 290 12.92 -6.76 -12.62
C GLY A 290 11.77 -7.66 -12.14
N PRO A 291 11.88 -8.99 -12.30
CA PRO A 291 10.76 -9.91 -12.10
C PRO A 291 10.22 -9.94 -10.67
N ARG A 292 11.01 -9.52 -9.68
CA ARG A 292 10.63 -9.49 -8.27
C ARG A 292 10.45 -8.07 -7.72
N ALA A 293 10.28 -7.09 -8.61
CA ALA A 293 10.06 -5.69 -8.23
C ALA A 293 8.77 -5.46 -7.43
N GLY A 294 7.86 -6.44 -7.44
CA GLY A 294 6.67 -6.51 -6.61
C GLY A 294 6.92 -6.80 -5.12
N LEU A 295 8.08 -7.35 -4.75
CA LEU A 295 8.36 -7.80 -3.38
C LEU A 295 8.57 -6.66 -2.38
N LEU A 296 9.09 -5.53 -2.83
CA LEU A 296 9.33 -4.35 -2.00
C LEU A 296 8.45 -3.19 -2.49
N GLN A 297 7.39 -2.93 -1.75
CA GLN A 297 6.41 -1.90 -2.06
C GLN A 297 6.38 -0.83 -0.97
N PRO A 298 6.04 0.43 -1.32
CA PRO A 298 5.82 0.95 -2.67
C PRO A 298 7.13 1.20 -3.44
N GLN A 299 7.03 1.53 -4.73
CA GLN A 299 8.17 1.76 -5.63
C GLN A 299 9.23 2.70 -5.05
N GLN A 300 8.84 3.76 -4.34
CA GLN A 300 9.79 4.73 -3.77
C GLN A 300 10.69 4.11 -2.70
N VAL A 301 10.24 3.07 -1.99
CA VAL A 301 11.05 2.33 -1.01
C VAL A 301 12.08 1.47 -1.74
N ARG A 302 11.66 0.81 -2.81
CA ARG A 302 12.54 0.02 -3.66
C ARG A 302 13.62 0.87 -4.33
N ASP A 303 13.21 1.99 -4.91
CA ASP A 303 14.13 2.92 -5.58
C ASP A 303 15.13 3.49 -4.56
N PHE A 304 14.70 3.78 -3.32
CA PHE A 304 15.61 4.13 -2.24
C PHE A 304 16.64 3.02 -1.96
N ALA A 305 16.20 1.76 -1.82
CA ALA A 305 17.12 0.65 -1.56
C ALA A 305 18.18 0.53 -2.68
N LEU A 306 17.75 0.56 -3.94
CA LEU A 306 18.63 0.43 -5.11
C LEU A 306 19.61 1.61 -5.24
N GLN A 307 19.13 2.84 -5.03
CA GLN A 307 19.97 4.05 -5.12
C GLN A 307 20.99 4.14 -3.97
N ASN A 308 20.69 3.52 -2.82
CA ASN A 308 21.53 3.58 -1.63
C ASN A 308 22.32 2.28 -1.40
N GLY A 309 22.66 1.56 -2.48
CA GLY A 309 23.65 0.49 -2.43
C GLY A 309 23.16 -0.83 -1.83
N PHE A 310 21.88 -1.16 -1.99
CA PHE A 310 21.39 -2.52 -1.77
C PHE A 310 22.29 -3.54 -2.48
N ALA A 311 22.89 -4.46 -1.70
CA ALA A 311 23.89 -5.39 -2.21
C ALA A 311 23.28 -6.76 -2.53
N ASP A 312 22.61 -7.35 -1.54
CA ASP A 312 21.88 -8.61 -1.66
C ASP A 312 20.84 -8.73 -0.54
N GLY A 313 19.97 -9.71 -0.66
CA GLY A 313 18.88 -9.96 0.24
C GLY A 313 18.39 -11.39 0.21
N TRP A 314 17.40 -11.64 1.04
CA TRP A 314 16.68 -12.90 1.09
C TRP A 314 15.19 -12.64 1.23
N PHE A 315 14.38 -13.42 0.53
CA PHE A 315 12.93 -13.37 0.62
C PHE A 315 12.38 -14.72 1.08
N VAL A 316 11.48 -14.68 2.05
CA VAL A 316 10.70 -15.83 2.51
C VAL A 316 9.24 -15.42 2.54
N GLY A 317 8.44 -16.04 1.67
CA GLY A 317 7.01 -15.82 1.58
C GLY A 317 6.22 -17.13 1.66
N THR A 318 4.94 -16.99 1.98
CA THR A 318 3.95 -18.07 1.91
C THR A 318 2.74 -17.68 1.09
N GLU A 319 2.12 -18.69 0.49
CA GLU A 319 0.90 -18.57 -0.32
C GLU A 319 -0.35 -18.86 0.52
N GLY A 320 -1.49 -18.36 0.07
CA GLY A 320 -2.79 -18.57 0.72
C GLY A 320 -3.05 -17.63 1.90
N ALA A 321 -4.11 -17.90 2.66
CA ALA A 321 -4.46 -17.15 3.87
C ALA A 321 -4.21 -18.04 5.10
N PRO A 322 -3.41 -17.60 6.10
CA PRO A 322 -2.67 -16.34 6.15
C PRO A 322 -1.41 -16.33 5.27
N ARG A 323 -1.18 -15.23 4.54
CA ARG A 323 0.06 -14.98 3.79
C ARG A 323 1.08 -14.28 4.69
N SER A 324 2.32 -14.71 4.62
CA SER A 324 3.46 -14.05 5.30
C SER A 324 4.50 -13.68 4.25
N THR A 325 5.10 -12.50 4.39
CA THR A 325 6.17 -11.98 3.54
C THR A 325 7.27 -11.45 4.45
N LEU A 326 8.46 -12.02 4.35
CA LEU A 326 9.65 -11.58 5.06
C LEU A 326 10.73 -11.21 4.03
N LEU A 327 11.30 -10.02 4.19
CA LEU A 327 12.45 -9.57 3.40
C LEU A 327 13.59 -9.20 4.34
N ALA A 328 14.80 -9.59 3.98
CA ALA A 328 16.04 -9.07 4.52
C ALA A 328 16.82 -8.42 3.39
N LEU A 329 17.22 -7.15 3.58
CA LEU A 329 17.94 -6.37 2.56
C LEU A 329 19.25 -5.86 3.16
N ARG A 330 20.38 -6.25 2.60
CA ARG A 330 21.70 -5.79 3.02
C ARG A 330 22.00 -4.42 2.44
N MET A 331 22.14 -3.45 3.32
CA MET A 331 22.56 -2.10 2.97
C MET A 331 24.07 -1.92 3.24
N PRO A 332 24.69 -0.87 2.70
CA PRO A 332 26.12 -0.61 2.92
C PRO A 332 26.50 -0.46 4.40
N ASP A 333 25.57 0.09 5.21
CA ASP A 333 25.77 0.37 6.62
C ASP A 333 24.42 0.44 7.39
N GLN A 334 24.51 0.51 8.72
CA GLN A 334 23.35 0.55 9.62
C GLN A 334 22.49 1.81 9.46
N ASN A 335 23.08 2.97 9.15
CA ASN A 335 22.33 4.22 8.97
C ASN A 335 21.48 4.15 7.70
N THR A 336 22.05 3.60 6.63
CA THR A 336 21.34 3.38 5.37
C THR A 336 20.20 2.36 5.54
N ALA A 337 20.42 1.27 6.30
CA ALA A 337 19.36 0.33 6.68
C ALA A 337 18.24 1.01 7.49
N SER A 338 18.61 1.86 8.45
CA SER A 338 17.65 2.65 9.24
C SER A 338 16.83 3.61 8.36
N GLY A 339 17.49 4.26 7.40
CA GLY A 339 16.83 5.10 6.40
C GLY A 339 15.80 4.33 5.56
N LEU A 340 16.14 3.10 5.14
CA LEU A 340 15.23 2.24 4.39
C LEU A 340 14.03 1.80 5.24
N VAL A 341 14.24 1.37 6.48
CA VAL A 341 13.17 1.00 7.43
C VAL A 341 12.22 2.16 7.67
N LYS A 342 12.77 3.36 7.94
CA LYS A 342 11.97 4.58 8.12
C LYS A 342 11.15 4.88 6.87
N LYS A 343 11.79 4.86 5.69
CA LYS A 343 11.10 5.10 4.40
C LYS A 343 9.98 4.10 4.17
N TYR A 344 10.20 2.83 4.48
CA TYR A 344 9.18 1.79 4.39
C TYR A 344 7.97 2.11 5.27
N LEU A 345 8.20 2.35 6.56
CA LEU A 345 7.13 2.62 7.53
C LEU A 345 6.39 3.94 7.25
N GLU A 346 7.07 4.98 6.76
CA GLU A 346 6.44 6.26 6.39
C GLU A 346 5.59 6.15 5.12
N SER A 347 6.00 5.30 4.17
CA SER A 347 5.28 5.09 2.91
C SER A 347 4.00 4.28 3.06
N GLN A 348 3.82 3.63 4.22
CA GLN A 348 2.64 2.87 4.59
C GLN A 348 1.46 3.80 4.95
N GLN A 349 0.74 4.28 3.93
CA GLN A 349 -0.47 5.10 4.14
C GLN A 349 -1.63 4.28 4.71
N GLY A 350 -2.46 4.90 5.55
CA GLY A 350 -3.67 4.27 6.13
C GLY A 350 -3.41 3.23 7.23
N LEU A 351 -2.15 3.05 7.63
CA LEU A 351 -1.71 2.09 8.64
C LEU A 351 -1.55 2.77 10.00
N SER A 352 -2.23 2.24 11.02
CA SER A 352 -2.15 2.74 12.41
C SER A 352 -1.14 1.95 13.22
N THR A 353 -0.39 2.61 14.10
CA THR A 353 0.53 1.94 15.02
C THR A 353 -0.24 1.05 15.99
N VAL A 354 0.32 -0.13 16.27
CA VAL A 354 -0.23 -1.12 17.20
C VAL A 354 0.77 -1.32 18.33
N ASP A 355 0.65 -0.51 19.38
CA ASP A 355 1.61 -0.49 20.49
C ASP A 355 1.68 -1.84 21.23
N GLU A 356 0.55 -2.56 21.31
CA GLU A 356 0.44 -3.89 21.93
C GLU A 356 1.28 -4.98 21.24
N LEU A 357 1.67 -4.77 19.98
CA LEU A 357 2.54 -5.68 19.22
C LEU A 357 3.95 -5.12 19.00
N SER A 358 4.18 -3.86 19.37
CA SER A 358 5.42 -3.16 19.11
C SER A 358 6.44 -3.41 20.22
N TYR A 359 7.72 -3.33 19.86
CA TYR A 359 8.86 -3.40 20.78
C TYR A 359 9.73 -2.16 20.58
N GLN A 360 10.65 -1.91 21.52
CA GLN A 360 11.70 -0.91 21.32
C GLN A 360 12.48 -1.22 20.02
N GLY A 361 12.50 -0.27 19.08
CA GLY A 361 13.10 -0.43 17.75
C GLY A 361 12.29 -1.22 16.72
N VAL A 362 11.10 -1.70 17.08
CA VAL A 362 10.24 -2.51 16.20
C VAL A 362 8.82 -1.96 16.25
N GLN A 363 8.52 -1.01 15.38
CA GLN A 363 7.18 -0.44 15.25
C GLN A 363 6.30 -1.37 14.41
N VAL A 364 5.16 -1.78 14.97
CA VAL A 364 4.15 -2.54 14.24
C VAL A 364 3.04 -1.61 13.80
N LYS A 365 2.63 -1.71 12.54
CA LYS A 365 1.48 -1.01 11.99
C LYS A 365 0.44 -2.00 11.45
N SER A 366 -0.83 -1.64 11.52
CA SER A 366 -1.93 -2.45 10.99
C SER A 366 -3.01 -1.63 10.28
N ALA A 367 -3.61 -2.25 9.26
CA ALA A 367 -4.77 -1.74 8.53
C ALA A 367 -5.67 -2.91 8.19
N GLY A 368 -6.85 -2.96 8.82
CA GLY A 368 -7.78 -4.09 8.68
C GLY A 368 -7.17 -5.41 9.15
N ASN A 369 -6.95 -6.32 8.21
CA ASN A 369 -6.45 -7.68 8.37
C ASN A 369 -4.98 -7.83 7.92
N VAL A 370 -4.24 -6.73 7.82
CA VAL A 370 -2.82 -6.72 7.46
C VAL A 370 -1.99 -6.08 8.57
N PHE A 371 -0.92 -6.76 8.98
CA PHE A 371 0.06 -6.31 9.97
C PHE A 371 1.43 -6.22 9.31
N ARG A 372 2.16 -5.14 9.61
CA ARG A 372 3.44 -4.84 9.00
C ARG A 372 4.42 -4.32 10.04
N THR A 373 5.68 -4.66 9.89
CA THR A 373 6.77 -4.03 10.63
C THR A 373 8.03 -4.01 9.80
N ALA A 374 8.94 -3.11 10.15
CA ALA A 374 10.29 -3.13 9.66
C ALA A 374 11.25 -2.68 10.77
N TYR A 375 12.44 -3.26 10.81
CA TYR A 375 13.44 -2.96 11.83
C TYR A 375 14.85 -3.26 11.33
N VAL A 376 15.86 -2.82 12.08
CA VAL A 376 17.26 -2.88 11.67
C VAL A 376 18.03 -3.94 12.47
N VAL A 377 18.79 -4.77 11.76
CA VAL A 377 19.71 -5.76 12.33
C VAL A 377 21.09 -5.54 11.72
N HIS A 378 21.97 -4.85 12.44
CA HIS A 378 23.24 -4.34 11.91
C HIS A 378 23.01 -3.50 10.64
N ASN A 379 23.53 -3.92 9.49
CA ASN A 379 23.31 -3.28 8.19
C ASN A 379 22.18 -3.92 7.38
N TRP A 380 21.35 -4.75 7.99
CA TRP A 380 20.17 -5.35 7.36
C TRP A 380 18.90 -4.59 7.72
N ALA A 381 18.09 -4.29 6.71
CA ALA A 381 16.69 -3.91 6.91
C ALA A 381 15.84 -5.19 6.83
N VAL A 382 15.11 -5.50 7.89
CA VAL A 382 14.16 -6.61 7.96
C VAL A 382 12.75 -6.06 7.84
N ILE A 383 11.94 -6.61 6.94
CA ILE A 383 10.54 -6.24 6.71
C ILE A 383 9.69 -7.49 6.88
N ILE A 384 8.59 -7.39 7.62
CA ILE A 384 7.63 -8.46 7.84
C ILE A 384 6.24 -7.92 7.56
N ASP A 385 5.54 -8.57 6.63
CA ASP A 385 4.14 -8.32 6.31
C ASP A 385 3.35 -9.62 6.47
N VAL A 386 2.23 -9.59 7.20
CA VAL A 386 1.31 -10.71 7.33
C VAL A 386 -0.10 -10.23 7.04
N GLY A 387 -0.85 -11.00 6.25
CA GLY A 387 -2.26 -10.74 5.98
C GLY A 387 -3.09 -12.02 5.94
N ALA A 388 -4.36 -11.95 6.30
CA ALA A 388 -5.29 -13.08 6.23
C ALA A 388 -6.70 -12.59 5.95
N ASP A 389 -7.66 -13.47 5.65
CA ASP A 389 -9.06 -13.06 5.45
C ASP A 389 -9.70 -12.54 6.74
N ASP A 390 -9.26 -13.08 7.88
CA ASP A 390 -9.69 -12.68 9.23
C ASP A 390 -8.59 -11.92 9.97
N LYS A 391 -8.97 -10.85 10.67
CA LYS A 391 -8.02 -10.01 11.42
C LYS A 391 -7.36 -10.78 12.56
N ALA A 392 -8.10 -11.62 13.29
CA ALA A 392 -7.54 -12.35 14.42
C ALA A 392 -6.54 -13.41 13.94
N ALA A 393 -6.84 -14.11 12.85
CA ALA A 393 -5.91 -15.03 12.20
C ALA A 393 -4.63 -14.31 11.71
N ALA A 394 -4.76 -13.13 11.08
CA ALA A 394 -3.61 -12.33 10.66
C ALA A 394 -2.76 -11.88 11.86
N GLN A 395 -3.39 -11.44 12.95
CA GLN A 395 -2.72 -10.99 14.16
C GLN A 395 -1.96 -12.13 14.84
N GLN A 396 -2.59 -13.30 14.99
CA GLN A 396 -1.97 -14.47 15.60
C GLN A 396 -0.77 -14.96 14.77
N GLN A 397 -0.93 -15.02 13.46
CA GLN A 397 0.16 -15.39 12.55
C GLN A 397 1.29 -14.36 12.62
N PHE A 398 0.98 -13.07 12.62
CA PHE A 398 1.97 -12.00 12.74
C PHE A 398 2.75 -12.08 14.05
N GLN A 399 2.09 -12.29 15.18
CA GLN A 399 2.75 -12.46 16.48
C GLN A 399 3.70 -13.66 16.48
N THR A 400 3.28 -14.78 15.88
CA THR A 400 4.09 -16.00 15.78
C THR A 400 5.34 -15.74 14.93
N VAL A 401 5.16 -15.19 13.73
CA VAL A 401 6.26 -14.86 12.82
C VAL A 401 7.21 -13.84 13.43
N LEU A 402 6.69 -12.75 13.99
CA LEU A 402 7.49 -11.70 14.62
C LEU A 402 8.28 -12.25 15.81
N GLY A 403 7.65 -13.04 16.68
CA GLY A 403 8.30 -13.62 17.84
C GLY A 403 9.47 -14.53 17.46
N GLN A 404 9.27 -15.42 16.48
CA GLN A 404 10.35 -16.27 15.96
C GLN A 404 11.46 -15.45 15.28
N GLN A 405 11.07 -14.42 14.53
CA GLN A 405 11.99 -13.56 13.80
C GLN A 405 12.85 -12.70 14.74
N LEU A 406 12.30 -12.20 15.85
CA LEU A 406 13.06 -11.47 16.87
C LEU A 406 14.00 -12.39 17.66
N GLN A 407 13.67 -13.67 17.82
CA GLN A 407 14.60 -14.66 18.38
C GLN A 407 15.74 -14.98 17.41
N GLN A 408 15.44 -15.07 16.12
CA GLN A 408 16.42 -15.32 15.06
C GLN A 408 17.37 -14.13 14.88
N SER A 409 16.83 -12.92 14.76
CA SER A 409 17.56 -11.72 14.43
C SER A 409 16.96 -10.52 15.18
N PRO A 410 17.35 -10.33 16.46
CA PRO A 410 16.88 -9.20 17.27
C PRO A 410 17.40 -7.86 16.73
N PRO A 411 16.64 -6.76 16.93
CA PRO A 411 17.01 -5.44 16.44
C PRO A 411 18.28 -4.92 17.12
N THR A 412 19.16 -4.29 16.33
CA THR A 412 20.34 -3.58 16.85
C THR A 412 20.07 -2.11 17.12
N VAL A 413 19.03 -1.54 16.50
CA VAL A 413 18.53 -0.19 16.75
C VAL A 413 17.25 -0.30 17.58
N ARG A 414 17.19 0.37 18.74
CA ARG A 414 16.10 0.24 19.73
C ARG A 414 15.36 1.53 20.02
N GLU A 415 15.81 2.64 19.45
CA GLU A 415 15.28 3.99 19.68
C GLU A 415 14.23 4.42 18.66
#